data_AF-A0A6M6JVA0-F1
#
_entry.id   AF-A0A6M6JVA0-F1
#
_cell.length_a   1.000
_cell.length_b   1.000
_cell.length_c   1.000
_cell.angle_alpha   90.00
_cell.angle_beta   90.00
_cell.angle_gamma   90.00
#
_symmetry.space_group_name_H-M   'P 1'
#
loop_
_entity.id
_entity.type
_entity.pdbx_description
1 polymer ?
#
loop_
_entity_poly.entity_id
_entity_poly.type
_entity_poly.pdbx_seq_one_letter_code
_entity_poly.pdbx_strand_id
1 'polypeptide(L)' 'MEHKKGGRPSKGDRRLVSYKLPTALLAAVREHAARRGMTVTDLIGELLATEVGIPYQTQEGLPLSKAS' A
#
# COMPACT_ATOMS: atom_id res chain seq x y z
N MET A 1 -20.29 -3.45 -24.86
CA MET A 1 -19.71 -3.98 -23.61
C MET A 1 -20.11 -3.05 -22.48
N GLU A 2 -20.88 -3.57 -21.53
CA GLU A 2 -21.49 -2.80 -20.45
C GLU A 2 -20.41 -2.28 -19.49
N HIS A 3 -20.31 -0.96 -19.31
CA HIS A 3 -19.41 -0.35 -18.32
C HIS A 3 -19.96 -0.65 -16.93
N LYS A 4 -19.27 -1.52 -16.17
CA LYS A 4 -19.61 -1.77 -14.75
C LYS A 4 -19.62 -0.44 -13.98
N LYS A 5 -20.74 -0.21 -13.29
CA LYS A 5 -21.00 0.93 -12.40
C LYS A 5 -19.75 1.25 -11.56
N GLY A 6 -19.27 2.48 -11.70
CA GLY A 6 -18.06 2.98 -11.04
C GLY A 6 -18.12 2.71 -9.53
N GLY A 7 -17.09 2.05 -9.03
CA GLY A 7 -16.96 1.78 -7.60
C GLY A 7 -16.92 3.08 -6.78
N ARG A 8 -17.01 2.93 -5.45
CA ARG A 8 -16.87 4.02 -4.48
C ARG A 8 -15.71 4.94 -4.89
N PRO A 9 -15.90 6.28 -4.91
CA PRO A 9 -14.82 7.22 -5.18
C PRO A 9 -13.58 6.87 -4.37
N SER A 10 -12.42 6.88 -5.02
CA SER A 10 -11.14 6.62 -4.36
C SER A 10 -11.06 7.44 -3.06
N LYS A 11 -10.64 6.79 -1.97
CA LYS A 11 -10.32 7.48 -0.72
C LYS A 11 -9.12 8.42 -0.97
N GLY A 12 -9.38 9.66 -1.40
CA GLY A 12 -8.37 10.70 -1.61
C GLY A 12 -7.83 10.84 -3.03
N ASP A 13 -7.06 11.92 -3.24
CA ASP A 13 -6.37 12.25 -4.48
C ASP A 13 -5.17 11.34 -4.71
N ARG A 14 -5.42 10.19 -5.33
CA ARG A 14 -4.40 9.17 -5.62
C ARG A 14 -4.75 8.38 -6.87
N ARG A 15 -3.71 7.83 -7.50
CA ARG A 15 -3.83 6.94 -8.66
C ARG A 15 -3.28 5.56 -8.29
N LEU A 16 -3.87 4.52 -8.89
CA LEU A 16 -3.33 3.16 -8.78
C LEU A 16 -2.01 3.07 -9.56
N VAL A 17 -1.01 2.47 -8.95
CA VAL A 17 0.27 2.15 -9.56
C VAL A 17 0.54 0.67 -9.34
N SER A 18 0.97 -0.04 -10.38
CA SER A 18 1.29 -1.48 -10.30
C SER A 18 2.57 -1.80 -11.06
N TYR A 19 3.41 -2.65 -10.46
CA TYR A 19 4.66 -3.13 -11.02
C TYR A 19 4.81 -4.63 -10.77
N LYS A 20 5.58 -5.32 -11.61
CA LYS A 20 5.98 -6.71 -11.38
C LYS A 20 7.30 -6.73 -10.60
N LEU A 21 7.36 -7.51 -9.53
CA LEU A 21 8.55 -7.70 -8.70
C LEU A 21 8.95 -9.18 -8.67
N PRO A 22 10.23 -9.50 -8.48
CA PRO A 22 10.65 -10.86 -8.15
C PRO A 22 9.92 -11.38 -6.91
N THR A 23 9.52 -12.65 -6.93
CA THR A 23 8.75 -13.27 -5.83
C THR A 23 9.46 -13.16 -4.48
N ALA A 24 10.78 -13.41 -4.46
CA ALA A 24 11.58 -13.31 -3.25
C ALA A 24 11.61 -11.89 -2.66
N LEU A 25 11.64 -10.87 -3.53
CA LEU A 25 11.60 -9.48 -3.09
C LEU A 25 10.25 -9.14 -2.46
N LEU A 26 9.14 -9.56 -3.09
CA LEU A 26 7.81 -9.31 -2.55
C LEU A 26 7.61 -10.01 -1.19
N ALA A 27 8.16 -11.22 -1.02
CA ALA A 27 8.13 -11.92 0.27
C ALA A 27 8.88 -11.14 1.36
N ALA A 28 10.11 -10.71 1.08
CA ALA A 28 10.91 -9.92 2.02
C ALA A 28 10.23 -8.59 2.41
N VAL A 29 9.61 -7.90 1.44
CA VAL A 29 8.86 -6.65 1.69
C VAL A 29 7.66 -6.90 2.61
N ARG A 30 6.92 -8.01 2.41
CA ARG A 30 5.78 -8.38 3.27
C ARG A 30 6.20 -8.63 4.71
N GLU A 31 7.28 -9.39 4.91
CA GLU A 31 7.82 -9.63 6.24
C GLU A 31 8.31 -8.33 6.90
N HIS A 32 8.94 -7.45 6.12
CA HIS A 32 9.41 -6.17 6.64
C HIS A 32 8.25 -5.27 7.09
N ALA A 33 7.18 -5.18 6.29
CA ALA A 33 5.98 -4.45 6.64
C ALA A 33 5.31 -5.02 7.91
N ALA A 34 5.23 -6.35 8.01
CA ALA A 34 4.71 -7.04 9.20
C ALA A 34 5.55 -6.75 10.46
N ARG A 35 6.88 -6.79 10.37
CA ARG A 35 7.78 -6.43 11.50
C ARG A 35 7.58 -4.99 11.97
N ARG A 36 7.19 -4.09 11.08
CA ARG A 36 6.89 -2.69 11.38
C ARG A 36 5.43 -2.43 11.77
N GLY A 37 4.58 -3.45 11.78
CA GLY A 37 3.17 -3.31 12.12
C GLY A 37 2.36 -2.46 11.11
N MET A 38 2.79 -2.40 9.86
CA MET A 38 2.17 -1.58 8.81
C MET A 38 1.84 -2.41 7.55
N THR A 39 1.05 -1.83 6.64
CA THR A 39 0.78 -2.49 5.37
C THR A 39 1.97 -2.37 4.41
N VAL A 40 2.06 -3.26 3.41
CA VAL A 40 3.06 -3.14 2.34
C VAL A 40 2.92 -1.82 1.58
N THR A 41 1.68 -1.34 1.42
CA THR A 41 1.41 -0.06 0.77
C THR A 41 2.00 1.10 1.55
N ASP A 42 1.81 1.11 2.88
CA ASP A 42 2.35 2.18 3.72
C ASP A 42 3.88 2.13 3.76
N LEU A 43 4.46 0.94 3.87
CA LEU A 43 5.91 0.75 3.79
C LEU A 43 6.50 1.31 2.48
N ILE A 44 5.91 0.96 1.33
CA ILE A 44 6.37 1.46 0.03
C ILE A 44 6.16 2.97 -0.07
N GLY A 45 5.03 3.48 0.43
CA GLY A 45 4.72 4.91 0.47
C GLY A 45 5.77 5.70 1.27
N GLU A 46 6.13 5.24 2.46
CA GLU A 46 7.16 5.85 3.31
C GLU A 46 8.55 5.81 2.67
N LEU A 47 8.92 4.68 2.05
CA LEU A 47 10.21 4.54 1.36
C LEU A 47 10.31 5.50 0.17
N LEU A 48 9.26 5.57 -0.65
CA LEU A 48 9.21 6.50 -1.79
C LEU A 48 9.21 7.96 -1.33
N ALA A 49 8.42 8.29 -0.30
CA ALA A 49 8.40 9.63 0.28
C ALA A 49 9.76 10.10 0.77
N THR A 50 10.49 9.19 1.42
CA THR A 50 11.85 9.44 1.91
C THR A 50 12.79 9.70 0.74
N GLU A 51 12.71 8.90 -0.32
CA GLU A 51 13.58 9.01 -1.49
C GLU A 51 13.33 10.29 -2.30
N VAL A 52 12.06 10.67 -2.50
CA VAL A 52 11.69 11.78 -3.39
C VAL A 52 11.39 13.09 -2.66
N GLY A 53 11.38 13.09 -1.32
CA GLY A 53 11.11 14.27 -0.49
C GLY A 53 9.64 14.73 -0.47
N ILE A 54 8.70 13.89 -0.92
CA ILE A 54 7.26 14.20 -0.89
C ILE A 54 6.61 13.44 0.26
N PRO A 55 6.00 14.11 1.26
CA PRO A 55 5.39 13.41 2.40
C PRO A 55 4.32 12.40 1.99
N TYR A 56 4.39 11.20 2.56
CA TYR A 56 3.35 10.18 2.44
C TYR A 56 2.44 10.21 3.67
N GLN A 57 1.14 10.30 3.45
CA GLN A 57 0.15 10.12 4.51
C GLN A 57 -0.17 8.63 4.64
N THR A 58 0.23 8.03 5.76
CA THR A 58 -0.13 6.65 6.11
C THR A 58 -1.63 6.48 5.99
N GLN A 59 -2.06 5.46 5.25
CA GLN A 59 -3.48 5.16 5.17
C GLN A 59 -3.89 4.61 6.54
N GLU A 60 -4.69 5.34 7.33
CA GLU A 60 -5.19 4.86 8.62
C GLU A 60 -5.75 3.43 8.48
N GLY A 61 -4.99 2.46 8.96
CA GLY A 61 -5.35 1.06 8.96
C GLY A 61 -6.05 0.77 10.27
N LEU A 62 -7.30 0.29 10.18
CA LEU A 62 -7.90 -0.44 11.30
C LEU A 62 -6.87 -1.46 11.83
N PRO A 63 -6.71 -1.59 13.16
CA PRO A 63 -5.67 -2.43 13.73
C PRO A 63 -5.70 -3.83 13.12
N LEU A 64 -4.56 -4.29 12.63
CA LEU A 64 -4.37 -5.60 11.98
C LEU A 64 -4.57 -6.79 12.95
N SER A 65 -5.09 -6.55 14.15
CA SER A 65 -5.20 -7.51 15.25
C SER A 65 -6.45 -8.41 15.20
N LYS A 66 -7.15 -8.50 14.06
CA LYS A 66 -8.30 -9.42 13.91
C LYS A 66 -8.20 -10.26 12.65
N ALA A 67 -7.36 -11.28 12.73
CA ALA A 67 -7.54 -12.52 12.00
C ALA A 67 -7.05 -13.66 12.92
N SER A 68 -7.93 -14.09 13.82
CA SER A 68 -7.90 -15.43 14.44
C SER A 68 -8.95 -16.28 13.76
#